data_AF-A0A7V9MP13-F1
#
_entry.id   AF-A0A7V9MP13-F1
#
_cell.length_a   1.000
_cell.length_b   1.000
_cell.length_c   1.000
_cell.angle_alpha   90.00
_cell.angle_beta   90.00
_cell.angle_gamma   90.00
#
_symmetry.space_group_name_H-M   'P 1'
#
loop_
_entity.id
_entity.type
_entity.pdbx_description
1 polymer ?
#
loop_
_entity_poly.entity_id
_entity_poly.type
_entity_poly.pdbx_seq_one_letter_code
_entity_poly.pdbx_strand_id
1 'polypeptide(L)'
;MTIAWKNQELNEQLTKLVLDNEITKNLLLERENKIKAKQDELDERQKDVRREEIEITARKAETRKNEQLAAEQQKNLEAETKRVKERELEAEKVKTKSENEKEKYQSLYDELEIDKENINTLEEAARRKNKEAETQTAAANAIFEKAKVIDEEIKAKETKFEEHRESIEKSLNEKIAEYDRRIEDLNAVKGIVDDVKFDKSNEGKEAKIVVKEAIRQAKKALTDIKTKFEELDEKYSSGSFKGFATPLSEIDKSFEELKSQYLQINEHFSSEENLPPSVSQWLGSIEESINNADKYIKSWEFSEAYRNIVWGLSTCKNYVLLLTILNDFANPGTEDIPQNEEDDFEDWYDILEVESDADEKVIKKAYRDAAKKHHPDKNNGDKESEGKFKKVAEAYEILSDPDKRKAFDEKRNNRKQKK
;
A
#
# COMPACT_ATOMS: atom_id res chain seq x y z
N MET A 1 7.76 200.13 -24.19
CA MET A 1 6.82 199.10 -24.70
C MET A 1 7.44 197.71 -24.80
N THR A 2 8.76 197.55 -24.98
CA THR A 2 9.41 196.23 -25.19
C THR A 2 9.58 195.36 -23.93
N ILE A 3 9.50 195.93 -22.71
CA ILE A 3 9.70 195.19 -21.44
C ILE A 3 8.39 194.54 -20.93
N ALA A 4 7.23 195.14 -21.22
CA ALA A 4 5.93 194.63 -20.74
C ALA A 4 5.54 193.30 -21.41
N TRP A 5 5.85 193.13 -22.70
CA TRP A 5 5.52 191.92 -23.45
C TRP A 5 6.33 190.70 -23.00
N LYS A 6 7.64 190.87 -22.75
CA LYS A 6 8.51 189.78 -22.26
C LYS A 6 8.13 189.27 -20.87
N ASN A 7 7.63 190.13 -19.98
CA ASN A 7 7.22 189.72 -18.64
C ASN A 7 5.91 188.92 -18.64
N GLN A 8 4.99 189.22 -19.55
CA GLN A 8 3.76 188.45 -19.69
C GLN A 8 4.06 187.04 -20.19
N GLU A 9 4.95 186.92 -21.18
CA GLU A 9 5.33 185.61 -21.74
C GLU A 9 6.13 184.75 -20.76
N LEU A 10 6.98 185.36 -19.93
CA LEU A 10 7.72 184.62 -18.89
C LEU A 10 6.80 184.08 -17.78
N ASN A 11 5.77 184.84 -17.39
CA ASN A 11 4.78 184.38 -16.41
C ASN A 11 3.90 183.25 -16.95
N GLU A 12 3.53 183.28 -18.22
CA GLU A 12 2.81 182.17 -18.86
C GLU A 12 3.67 180.90 -18.91
N GLN A 13 4.96 181.02 -19.23
CA GLN A 13 5.89 179.88 -19.22
C GLN A 13 6.11 179.31 -17.81
N LEU A 14 6.23 180.18 -16.80
CA LEU A 14 6.41 179.74 -15.41
C LEU A 14 5.17 178.99 -14.90
N THR A 15 3.98 179.51 -15.20
CA THR A 15 2.70 178.88 -14.81
C THR A 15 2.54 177.51 -15.46
N LYS A 16 2.94 177.39 -16.73
CA LYS A 16 2.92 176.12 -17.47
C LYS A 16 3.89 175.09 -16.86
N LEU A 17 5.11 175.51 -16.49
CA LEU A 17 6.10 174.64 -15.85
C LEU A 17 5.66 174.16 -14.46
N VAL A 18 5.00 175.01 -13.66
CA VAL A 18 4.47 174.62 -12.35
C VAL A 18 3.38 173.55 -12.51
N LEU A 19 2.47 173.75 -13.47
CA LEU A 19 1.41 172.79 -13.77
C LEU A 19 1.98 171.45 -14.28
N ASP A 20 2.96 171.48 -15.18
CA ASP A 20 3.62 170.27 -15.69
C ASP A 20 4.35 169.52 -14.56
N ASN A 21 4.94 170.24 -13.59
CA ASN A 21 5.60 169.63 -12.44
C ASN A 21 4.60 168.96 -11.49
N GLU A 22 3.46 169.58 -11.23
CA GLU A 22 2.36 168.97 -10.45
C GLU A 22 1.79 167.73 -11.14
N ILE A 23 1.58 167.77 -12.46
CA ILE A 23 1.14 166.60 -13.25
C ILE A 23 2.17 165.49 -13.16
N THR A 24 3.46 165.81 -13.31
CA THR A 24 4.54 164.81 -13.25
C THR A 24 4.65 164.19 -11.87
N LYS A 25 4.50 164.99 -10.80
CA LYS A 25 4.53 164.51 -9.41
C LYS A 25 3.37 163.56 -9.11
N ASN A 26 2.16 163.87 -9.61
CA ASN A 26 1.01 162.99 -9.48
C ASN A 26 1.19 161.68 -10.25
N LEU A 27 1.74 161.71 -11.47
CA LEU A 27 2.07 160.51 -12.23
C LEU A 27 3.15 159.65 -11.55
N LEU A 28 4.13 160.29 -10.89
CA LEU A 28 5.19 159.60 -10.15
C LEU A 28 4.61 158.89 -8.92
N LEU A 29 3.75 159.57 -8.16
CA LEU A 29 3.04 158.99 -7.03
C LEU A 29 2.14 157.82 -7.46
N GLU A 30 1.47 157.95 -8.61
CA GLU A 30 0.65 156.86 -9.17
C GLU A 30 1.51 155.64 -9.57
N ARG A 31 2.72 155.86 -10.11
CA ARG A 31 3.68 154.80 -10.41
C ARG A 31 4.23 154.13 -9.16
N GLU A 32 4.59 154.90 -8.13
CA GLU A 32 5.06 154.36 -6.85
C GLU A 32 3.99 153.47 -6.19
N ASN A 33 2.73 153.92 -6.21
CA ASN A 33 1.62 153.12 -5.70
C ASN A 33 1.42 151.82 -6.51
N LYS A 34 1.55 151.87 -7.85
CA LYS A 34 1.48 150.67 -8.70
C LYS A 34 2.63 149.70 -8.45
N ILE A 35 3.85 150.20 -8.25
CA ILE A 35 5.03 149.38 -7.94
C ILE A 35 4.85 148.71 -6.58
N LYS A 36 4.40 149.46 -5.56
CA LYS A 36 4.14 148.91 -4.23
C LYS A 36 3.07 147.82 -4.26
N ALA A 37 1.95 148.06 -4.95
CA ALA A 37 0.91 147.05 -5.12
C ALA A 37 1.42 145.78 -5.83
N LYS A 38 2.33 145.92 -6.82
CA LYS A 38 2.98 144.78 -7.48
C LYS A 38 3.97 144.04 -6.58
N GLN A 39 4.67 144.76 -5.71
CA GLN A 39 5.57 144.17 -4.70
C GLN A 39 4.77 143.34 -3.69
N ASP A 40 3.65 143.88 -3.18
CA ASP A 40 2.76 143.17 -2.25
C ASP A 40 2.13 141.93 -2.91
N GLU A 41 1.74 142.01 -4.19
CA GLU A 41 1.24 140.86 -4.98
C GLU A 41 2.32 139.77 -5.14
N LEU A 42 3.58 140.17 -5.33
CA LEU A 42 4.71 139.23 -5.45
C LEU A 42 4.99 138.51 -4.13
N ASP A 43 4.97 139.24 -3.01
CA ASP A 43 5.21 138.68 -1.67
C ASP A 43 4.09 137.71 -1.24
N GLU A 44 2.83 138.01 -1.58
CA GLU A 44 1.71 137.07 -1.43
C GLU A 44 1.94 135.79 -2.23
N ARG A 45 2.29 135.90 -3.53
CA ARG A 45 2.60 134.72 -4.36
C ARG A 45 3.77 133.90 -3.83
N GLN A 46 4.81 134.54 -3.29
CA GLN A 46 5.94 133.81 -2.69
C GLN A 46 5.52 133.04 -1.43
N LYS A 47 4.59 133.56 -0.64
CA LYS A 47 4.02 132.83 0.50
C LYS A 47 3.17 131.65 0.03
N ASP A 48 2.39 131.80 -1.04
CA ASP A 48 1.59 130.71 -1.62
C ASP A 48 2.46 129.58 -2.17
N VAL A 49 3.50 129.91 -2.93
CA VAL A 49 4.47 128.91 -3.43
C VAL A 49 5.13 128.16 -2.27
N ARG A 50 5.56 128.85 -1.21
CA ARG A 50 6.11 128.19 -0.02
C ARG A 50 5.10 127.27 0.68
N ARG A 51 3.82 127.67 0.74
CA ARG A 51 2.75 126.83 1.30
C ARG A 51 2.57 125.55 0.46
N GLU A 52 2.53 125.67 -0.86
CA GLU A 52 2.43 124.52 -1.77
C GLU A 52 3.65 123.59 -1.69
N GLU A 53 4.86 124.14 -1.58
CA GLU A 53 6.10 123.33 -1.41
C GLU A 53 6.07 122.49 -0.14
N ILE A 54 5.61 123.08 0.98
CA ILE A 54 5.42 122.36 2.25
C ILE A 54 4.37 121.26 2.09
N GLU A 55 3.27 121.53 1.40
CA GLU A 55 2.22 120.54 1.18
C GLU A 55 2.69 119.38 0.28
N ILE A 56 3.43 119.69 -0.80
CA ILE A 56 4.00 118.68 -1.69
C ILE A 56 5.02 117.81 -0.95
N THR A 57 5.86 118.39 -0.11
CA THR A 57 6.83 117.64 0.69
C THR A 57 6.16 116.75 1.73
N ALA A 58 5.09 117.23 2.39
CA ALA A 58 4.26 116.43 3.27
C ALA A 58 3.60 115.25 2.54
N ARG A 59 2.96 115.49 1.39
CA ARG A 59 2.35 114.43 0.56
C ARG A 59 3.39 113.39 0.10
N LYS A 60 4.58 113.82 -0.33
CA LYS A 60 5.68 112.91 -0.71
C LYS A 60 6.15 112.05 0.47
N ALA A 61 6.21 112.60 1.68
CA ALA A 61 6.57 111.83 2.87
C ALA A 61 5.50 110.79 3.21
N GLU A 62 4.22 111.14 3.06
CA GLU A 62 3.09 110.24 3.27
C GLU A 62 3.04 109.11 2.22
N THR A 63 3.25 109.43 0.94
CA THR A 63 3.38 108.42 -0.13
C THR A 63 4.52 107.44 0.17
N ARG A 64 5.69 107.92 0.57
CA ARG A 64 6.83 107.05 0.93
C ARG A 64 6.51 106.14 2.11
N LYS A 65 5.81 106.64 3.12
CA LYS A 65 5.38 105.83 4.27
C LYS A 65 4.39 104.74 3.84
N ASN A 66 3.46 105.07 2.95
CA ASN A 66 2.49 104.11 2.41
C ASN A 66 3.16 103.06 1.51
N GLU A 67 4.15 103.46 0.70
CA GLU A 67 4.96 102.53 -0.10
C GLU A 67 5.76 101.55 0.78
N GLN A 68 6.35 102.03 1.88
CA GLN A 68 7.03 101.17 2.84
C GLN A 68 6.08 100.17 3.52
N LEU A 69 4.90 100.63 3.93
CA LEU A 69 3.88 99.76 4.53
C LEU A 69 3.40 98.68 3.53
N ALA A 70 3.18 99.07 2.27
CA ALA A 70 2.78 98.15 1.21
C ALA A 70 3.88 97.11 0.92
N ALA A 71 5.15 97.52 0.88
CA ALA A 71 6.27 96.60 0.69
C ALA A 71 6.42 95.61 1.87
N GLU A 72 6.20 96.07 3.10
CA GLU A 72 6.22 95.20 4.29
C GLU A 72 5.05 94.21 4.30
N GLN A 73 3.84 94.66 3.93
CA GLN A 73 2.67 93.79 3.75
C GLN A 73 2.90 92.75 2.66
N GLN A 74 3.48 93.15 1.52
CA GLN A 74 3.78 92.23 0.42
C GLN A 74 4.81 91.17 0.84
N LYS A 75 5.87 91.56 1.57
CA LYS A 75 6.86 90.64 2.12
C LYS A 75 6.24 89.65 3.12
N ASN A 76 5.34 90.12 3.98
CA ASN A 76 4.62 89.25 4.92
C ASN A 76 3.70 88.28 4.19
N LEU A 77 2.98 88.75 3.15
CA LEU A 77 2.13 87.92 2.32
C LEU A 77 2.96 86.82 1.65
N GLU A 78 4.08 87.16 1.00
CA GLU A 78 4.99 86.20 0.36
C GLU A 78 5.54 85.15 1.33
N ALA A 79 5.91 85.57 2.55
CA ALA A 79 6.36 84.66 3.59
C ALA A 79 5.25 83.70 4.05
N GLU A 80 4.00 84.19 4.13
CA GLU A 80 2.83 83.38 4.48
C GLU A 80 2.46 82.41 3.35
N THR A 81 2.49 82.83 2.08
CA THR A 81 2.28 81.94 0.93
C THR A 81 3.32 80.81 0.91
N LYS A 82 4.57 81.10 1.26
CA LYS A 82 5.62 80.08 1.37
C LYS A 82 5.32 79.06 2.48
N ARG A 83 4.90 79.53 3.65
CA ARG A 83 4.50 78.66 4.78
C ARG A 83 3.28 77.79 4.45
N VAL A 84 2.30 78.34 3.73
CA VAL A 84 1.12 77.59 3.28
C VAL A 84 1.54 76.48 2.32
N LYS A 85 2.38 76.78 1.31
CA LYS A 85 2.92 75.77 0.39
C LYS A 85 3.70 74.66 1.10
N GLU A 86 4.51 75.01 2.10
CA GLU A 86 5.25 74.02 2.90
C GLU A 86 4.29 73.12 3.71
N ARG A 87 3.22 73.68 4.29
CA ARG A 87 2.18 72.91 4.99
C ARG A 87 1.37 72.03 4.05
N GLU A 88 1.02 72.51 2.86
CA GLU A 88 0.34 71.72 1.84
C GLU A 88 1.19 70.53 1.38
N LEU A 89 2.49 70.74 1.15
CA LEU A 89 3.41 69.66 0.79
C LEU A 89 3.50 68.60 1.90
N GLU A 90 3.58 69.03 3.16
CA GLU A 90 3.66 68.10 4.30
C GLU A 90 2.33 67.37 4.52
N ALA A 91 1.19 68.04 4.33
CA ALA A 91 -0.12 67.41 4.36
C ALA A 91 -0.28 66.36 3.26
N GLU A 92 0.22 66.63 2.04
CA GLU A 92 0.18 65.67 0.93
C GLU A 92 1.07 64.44 1.20
N LYS A 93 2.25 64.62 1.81
CA LYS A 93 3.09 63.50 2.25
C LYS A 93 2.41 62.64 3.32
N VAL A 94 1.74 63.26 4.28
CA VAL A 94 1.00 62.54 5.32
C VAL A 94 -0.18 61.78 4.71
N LYS A 95 -0.89 62.40 3.76
CA LYS A 95 -2.00 61.78 3.05
C LYS A 95 -1.56 60.57 2.23
N THR A 96 -0.53 60.72 1.40
CA THR A 96 0.04 59.62 0.61
C THR A 96 0.56 58.48 1.50
N LYS A 97 1.21 58.79 2.63
CA LYS A 97 1.63 57.76 3.60
C LYS A 97 0.42 57.03 4.20
N SER A 98 -0.64 57.75 4.57
CA SER A 98 -1.88 57.17 5.08
C SER A 98 -2.60 56.31 4.06
N GLU A 99 -2.59 56.70 2.78
CA GLU A 99 -3.19 55.93 1.67
C GLU A 99 -2.42 54.62 1.45
N ASN A 100 -1.08 54.68 1.41
CA ASN A 100 -0.23 53.48 1.31
C ASN A 100 -0.42 52.52 2.49
N GLU A 101 -0.54 53.04 3.72
CA GLU A 101 -0.83 52.21 4.89
C GLU A 101 -2.21 51.54 4.77
N LYS A 102 -3.22 52.28 4.29
CA LYS A 102 -4.57 51.74 4.07
C LYS A 102 -4.58 50.62 3.01
N GLU A 103 -3.86 50.80 1.90
CA GLU A 103 -3.72 49.75 0.88
C GLU A 103 -3.04 48.50 1.44
N LYS A 104 -2.00 48.66 2.27
CA LYS A 104 -1.34 47.54 2.94
C LYS A 104 -2.25 46.80 3.93
N TYR A 105 -3.09 47.52 4.67
CA TYR A 105 -4.09 46.89 5.53
C TYR A 105 -5.16 46.15 4.74
N GLN A 106 -5.57 46.70 3.59
CA GLN A 106 -6.53 46.04 2.71
C GLN A 106 -5.96 44.73 2.15
N SER A 107 -4.71 44.74 1.67
CA SER A 107 -4.08 43.51 1.15
C SER A 107 -3.94 42.42 2.22
N LEU A 108 -3.58 42.80 3.46
CA LEU A 108 -3.52 41.86 4.59
C LEU A 108 -4.89 41.30 4.96
N TYR A 109 -5.95 42.11 4.82
CA TYR A 109 -7.32 41.65 5.08
C TYR A 109 -7.75 40.61 4.04
N ASP A 110 -7.46 40.88 2.76
CA ASP A 110 -7.77 39.97 1.66
C ASP A 110 -7.00 38.64 1.79
N GLU A 111 -5.71 38.68 2.16
CA GLU A 111 -4.90 37.48 2.48
C GLU A 111 -5.52 36.67 3.63
N LEU A 112 -5.93 37.35 4.70
CA LEU A 112 -6.52 36.70 5.88
C LEU A 112 -7.88 36.07 5.57
N GLU A 113 -8.64 36.63 4.63
CA GLU A 113 -9.90 36.05 4.16
C GLU A 113 -9.67 34.77 3.35
N ILE A 114 -8.67 34.77 2.46
CA ILE A 114 -8.23 33.57 1.72
C ILE A 114 -7.76 32.47 2.70
N ASP A 115 -6.96 32.83 3.71
CA ASP A 115 -6.48 31.87 4.70
C ASP A 115 -7.62 31.25 5.52
N LYS A 116 -8.64 32.03 5.88
CA LYS A 116 -9.84 31.52 6.56
C LYS A 116 -10.60 30.52 5.70
N GLU A 117 -10.76 30.80 4.41
CA GLU A 117 -11.38 29.85 3.48
C GLU A 117 -10.57 28.56 3.38
N ASN A 118 -9.24 28.66 3.24
CA ASN A 118 -8.34 27.51 3.22
C ASN A 118 -8.47 26.67 4.50
N ILE A 119 -8.47 27.30 5.67
CA ILE A 119 -8.66 26.61 6.96
C ILE A 119 -10.00 25.87 6.99
N ASN A 120 -11.10 26.52 6.58
CA ASN A 120 -12.41 25.88 6.55
C ASN A 120 -12.43 24.64 5.64
N THR A 121 -11.85 24.73 4.44
CA THR A 121 -11.78 23.56 3.53
C THR A 121 -10.95 22.42 4.12
N LEU A 122 -9.86 22.72 4.83
CA LEU A 122 -9.04 21.73 5.52
C LEU A 122 -9.79 21.09 6.70
N GLU A 123 -10.54 21.88 7.47
CA GLU A 123 -11.38 21.36 8.55
C GLU A 123 -12.48 20.42 8.03
N GLU A 124 -13.14 20.78 6.92
CA GLU A 124 -14.14 19.92 6.28
C GLU A 124 -13.53 18.62 5.76
N ALA A 125 -12.35 18.68 5.14
CA ALA A 125 -11.61 17.51 4.70
C ALA A 125 -11.21 16.61 5.89
N ALA A 126 -10.75 17.19 7.00
CA ALA A 126 -10.44 16.46 8.22
C ALA A 126 -11.68 15.79 8.83
N ARG A 127 -12.82 16.49 8.87
CA ARG A 127 -14.10 15.92 9.33
C ARG A 127 -14.55 14.74 8.48
N ARG A 128 -14.39 14.82 7.15
CA ARG A 128 -14.68 13.69 6.23
C ARG A 128 -13.80 12.49 6.53
N LYS A 129 -12.48 12.68 6.63
CA LYS A 129 -11.54 11.59 6.96
C LYS A 129 -11.82 10.96 8.33
N ASN A 130 -12.16 11.75 9.34
CA ASN A 130 -12.54 11.21 10.65
C ASN A 130 -13.81 10.35 10.57
N LYS A 131 -14.83 10.81 9.83
CA LYS A 131 -16.05 10.02 9.63
C LYS A 131 -15.78 8.70 8.91
N GLU A 132 -14.92 8.73 7.89
CA GLU A 132 -14.46 7.51 7.20
C GLU A 132 -13.73 6.56 8.16
N ALA A 133 -12.81 7.07 8.98
CA ALA A 133 -12.10 6.27 9.99
C ALA A 133 -13.06 5.64 11.01
N GLU A 134 -14.02 6.40 11.53
CA GLU A 134 -15.05 5.90 12.44
C GLU A 134 -15.87 4.76 11.80
N THR A 135 -16.25 4.90 10.52
CA THR A 135 -16.99 3.85 9.81
C THR A 135 -16.15 2.58 9.61
N GLN A 136 -14.85 2.72 9.33
CA GLN A 136 -13.92 1.59 9.20
C GLN A 136 -13.72 0.90 10.54
N THR A 137 -13.54 1.66 11.64
CA THR A 137 -13.43 1.08 12.99
C THR A 137 -14.72 0.34 13.37
N ALA A 138 -15.89 0.89 13.07
CA ALA A 138 -17.17 0.22 13.31
C ALA A 138 -17.30 -1.10 12.51
N ALA A 139 -16.89 -1.08 11.23
CA ALA A 139 -16.85 -2.30 10.40
C ALA A 139 -15.87 -3.35 10.96
N ALA A 140 -14.68 -2.94 11.38
CA ALA A 140 -13.68 -3.84 11.96
C ALA A 140 -14.19 -4.48 13.26
N ASN A 141 -14.82 -3.70 14.14
CA ASN A 141 -15.43 -4.21 15.37
C ASN A 141 -16.57 -5.20 15.08
N ALA A 142 -17.40 -4.92 14.07
CA ALA A 142 -18.48 -5.84 13.67
C ALA A 142 -17.92 -7.17 13.10
N ILE A 143 -16.80 -7.14 12.38
CA ILE A 143 -16.10 -8.34 11.91
C ILE A 143 -15.53 -9.12 13.10
N PHE A 144 -14.91 -8.42 14.06
CA PHE A 144 -14.34 -9.04 15.26
C PHE A 144 -15.40 -9.76 16.11
N GLU A 145 -16.55 -9.13 16.35
CA GLU A 145 -17.64 -9.77 17.09
C GLU A 145 -18.20 -11.01 16.36
N LYS A 146 -18.31 -10.97 15.03
CA LYS A 146 -18.68 -12.16 14.24
C LYS A 146 -17.64 -13.27 14.36
N ALA A 147 -16.35 -12.93 14.31
CA ALA A 147 -15.28 -13.90 14.47
C ALA A 147 -15.31 -14.57 15.85
N LYS A 148 -15.65 -13.80 16.90
CA LYS A 148 -15.80 -14.33 18.27
C LYS A 148 -16.94 -15.36 18.37
N VAL A 149 -18.10 -15.07 17.78
CA VAL A 149 -19.22 -16.02 17.76
C VAL A 149 -18.83 -17.31 17.03
N ILE A 150 -18.12 -17.19 15.91
CA ILE A 150 -17.64 -18.35 15.14
C ILE A 150 -16.64 -19.18 15.97
N ASP A 151 -15.71 -18.54 16.70
CA ASP A 151 -14.77 -19.21 17.59
C ASP A 151 -15.48 -19.97 18.73
N GLU A 152 -16.51 -19.37 19.33
CA GLU A 152 -17.34 -20.02 20.34
C GLU A 152 -18.10 -21.24 19.76
N GLU A 153 -18.62 -21.14 18.54
CA GLU A 153 -19.27 -22.26 17.84
C GLU A 153 -18.29 -23.39 17.49
N ILE A 154 -17.06 -23.05 17.08
CA ILE A 154 -16.00 -24.03 16.80
C ILE A 154 -15.65 -24.80 18.07
N LYS A 155 -15.36 -24.09 19.17
CA LYS A 155 -15.05 -24.71 20.47
C LYS A 155 -16.17 -25.62 20.96
N ALA A 156 -17.42 -25.23 20.75
CA ALA A 156 -18.57 -26.06 21.10
C ALA A 156 -18.66 -27.35 20.25
N LYS A 157 -18.28 -27.29 18.96
CA LYS A 157 -18.23 -28.46 18.08
C LYS A 157 -17.06 -29.38 18.43
N GLU A 158 -15.89 -28.83 18.71
CA GLU A 158 -14.70 -29.58 19.16
C GLU A 158 -14.99 -30.33 20.46
N THR A 159 -15.62 -29.66 21.43
CA THR A 159 -15.99 -30.28 22.71
C THR A 159 -16.93 -31.48 22.49
N LYS A 160 -17.96 -31.33 21.64
CA LYS A 160 -18.88 -32.42 21.31
C LYS A 160 -18.22 -33.57 20.57
N PHE A 161 -17.24 -33.27 19.70
CA PHE A 161 -16.49 -34.28 18.99
C PHE A 161 -15.61 -35.09 19.96
N GLU A 162 -14.93 -34.41 20.89
CA GLU A 162 -14.09 -35.06 21.90
C GLU A 162 -14.93 -35.91 22.86
N GLU A 163 -16.07 -35.42 23.35
CA GLU A 163 -17.02 -36.20 24.15
C GLU A 163 -17.48 -37.48 23.42
N HIS A 164 -17.75 -37.37 22.11
CA HIS A 164 -18.16 -38.51 21.30
C HIS A 164 -17.02 -39.52 21.12
N ARG A 165 -15.80 -39.04 20.90
CA ARG A 165 -14.59 -39.85 20.79
C ARG A 165 -14.32 -40.61 22.08
N GLU A 166 -14.30 -39.92 23.22
CA GLU A 166 -14.10 -40.54 24.54
C GLU A 166 -15.17 -41.61 24.82
N SER A 167 -16.42 -41.36 24.44
CA SER A 167 -17.50 -42.35 24.57
C SER A 167 -17.24 -43.61 23.74
N ILE A 168 -16.69 -43.48 22.53
CA ILE A 168 -16.36 -44.61 21.66
C ILE A 168 -15.16 -45.37 22.23
N GLU A 169 -14.08 -44.68 22.59
CA GLU A 169 -12.87 -45.28 23.19
C GLU A 169 -13.22 -46.07 24.46
N LYS A 170 -14.07 -45.51 25.33
CA LYS A 170 -14.55 -46.21 26.51
C LYS A 170 -15.32 -47.50 26.15
N SER A 171 -16.23 -47.43 25.17
CA SER A 171 -17.00 -48.61 24.74
C SER A 171 -16.12 -49.68 24.10
N LEU A 172 -15.08 -49.29 23.35
CA LEU A 172 -14.12 -50.22 22.75
C LEU A 172 -13.28 -50.92 23.82
N ASN A 173 -12.75 -50.15 24.78
CA ASN A 173 -11.98 -50.69 25.89
C ASN A 173 -12.79 -51.66 26.76
N GLU A 174 -14.07 -51.35 27.04
CA GLU A 174 -14.98 -52.27 27.73
C GLU A 174 -15.16 -53.60 26.98
N LYS A 175 -15.27 -53.54 25.64
CA LYS A 175 -15.39 -54.74 24.80
C LYS A 175 -14.10 -55.56 24.74
N ILE A 176 -12.94 -54.90 24.62
CA ILE A 176 -11.63 -55.56 24.68
C ILE A 176 -11.47 -56.32 26.01
N ALA A 177 -11.81 -55.66 27.14
CA ALA A 177 -11.76 -56.28 28.46
C ALA A 177 -12.78 -57.43 28.66
N GLU A 178 -13.91 -57.41 27.97
CA GLU A 178 -14.86 -58.53 27.92
C GLU A 178 -14.24 -59.74 27.19
N TYR A 179 -13.58 -59.51 26.05
CA TYR A 179 -12.91 -60.58 25.31
C TYR A 179 -11.71 -61.17 26.06
N ASP A 180 -10.95 -60.36 26.78
CA ASP A 180 -9.86 -60.85 27.63
C ASP A 180 -10.37 -61.83 28.70
N ARG A 181 -11.43 -61.45 29.43
CA ARG A 181 -12.08 -62.34 30.41
C ARG A 181 -12.56 -63.65 29.77
N ARG A 182 -13.15 -63.57 28.57
CA ARG A 182 -13.63 -64.76 27.86
C ARG A 182 -12.50 -65.69 27.41
N ILE A 183 -11.36 -65.13 27.02
CA ILE A 183 -10.16 -65.90 26.68
C ILE A 183 -9.57 -66.58 27.93
N GLU A 184 -9.57 -65.90 29.08
CA GLU A 184 -9.16 -66.46 30.37
C GLU A 184 -10.03 -67.66 30.79
N ASP A 185 -11.36 -67.53 30.71
CA ASP A 185 -12.30 -68.62 30.99
C ASP A 185 -12.00 -69.85 30.11
N LEU A 186 -11.75 -69.65 28.81
CA LEU A 186 -11.38 -70.74 27.90
C LEU A 186 -10.05 -71.40 28.26
N ASN A 187 -9.08 -70.62 28.78
CA ASN A 187 -7.82 -71.18 29.28
C ASN A 187 -8.05 -72.03 30.53
N ALA A 188 -8.94 -71.62 31.44
CA ALA A 188 -9.30 -72.40 32.62
C ALA A 188 -10.00 -73.71 32.22
N VAL A 189 -10.95 -73.67 31.29
CA VAL A 189 -11.63 -74.87 30.76
C VAL A 189 -10.63 -75.81 30.08
N LYS A 190 -9.67 -75.27 29.31
CA LYS A 190 -8.59 -76.07 28.70
C LYS A 190 -7.78 -76.83 29.77
N GLY A 191 -7.40 -76.16 30.86
CA GLY A 191 -6.69 -76.79 31.98
C GLY A 191 -7.46 -77.94 32.61
N ILE A 192 -8.77 -77.76 32.83
CA ILE A 192 -9.65 -78.82 33.33
C ILE A 192 -9.68 -80.02 32.35
N VAL A 193 -9.83 -79.76 31.04
CA VAL A 193 -9.84 -80.81 30.00
C VAL A 193 -8.49 -81.55 29.92
N ASP A 194 -7.39 -80.88 30.22
CA ASP A 194 -6.07 -81.51 30.31
C ASP A 194 -6.03 -82.55 31.46
N ASP A 195 -6.60 -82.20 32.61
CA ASP A 195 -6.67 -83.02 33.83
C ASP A 195 -7.71 -84.17 33.76
N VAL A 196 -8.73 -84.05 32.91
CA VAL A 196 -9.73 -85.12 32.72
C VAL A 196 -9.07 -86.38 32.16
N LYS A 197 -9.26 -87.49 32.89
CA LYS A 197 -8.87 -88.85 32.47
C LYS A 197 -9.94 -89.43 31.53
N PHE A 198 -9.74 -89.24 30.23
CA PHE A 198 -10.53 -89.91 29.20
C PHE A 198 -10.23 -91.42 29.21
N ASP A 199 -11.23 -92.24 28.88
CA ASP A 199 -11.06 -93.68 28.75
C ASP A 199 -10.01 -94.02 27.67
N LYS A 200 -9.29 -95.13 27.85
CA LYS A 200 -8.17 -95.55 26.97
C LYS A 200 -8.64 -96.12 25.62
N SER A 201 -9.95 -96.26 25.43
CA SER A 201 -10.58 -96.63 24.15
C SER A 201 -10.19 -95.65 23.04
N ASN A 202 -10.24 -96.10 21.78
CA ASN A 202 -9.95 -95.24 20.62
C ASN A 202 -10.94 -94.06 20.56
N GLU A 203 -12.21 -94.31 20.87
CA GLU A 203 -13.27 -93.29 20.95
C GLU A 203 -12.99 -92.23 22.05
N GLY A 204 -12.48 -92.64 23.22
CA GLY A 204 -12.10 -91.72 24.29
C GLY A 204 -10.92 -90.81 23.94
N LYS A 205 -9.95 -91.32 23.18
CA LYS A 205 -8.81 -90.54 22.65
C LYS A 205 -9.25 -89.56 21.57
N GLU A 206 -10.13 -89.98 20.65
CA GLU A 206 -10.70 -89.12 19.61
C GLU A 206 -11.53 -87.99 20.20
N ALA A 207 -12.40 -88.27 21.19
CA ALA A 207 -13.18 -87.25 21.88
C ALA A 207 -12.31 -86.19 22.57
N LYS A 208 -11.20 -86.58 23.21
CA LYS A 208 -10.25 -85.63 23.82
C LYS A 208 -9.62 -84.70 22.78
N ILE A 209 -9.27 -85.23 21.59
CA ILE A 209 -8.70 -84.45 20.50
C ILE A 209 -9.72 -83.44 19.97
N VAL A 210 -10.95 -83.88 19.70
CA VAL A 210 -12.03 -83.02 19.17
C VAL A 210 -12.37 -81.87 20.13
N VAL A 211 -12.47 -82.14 21.44
CA VAL A 211 -12.77 -81.09 22.44
C VAL A 211 -11.63 -80.07 22.55
N LYS A 212 -10.37 -80.52 22.56
CA LYS A 212 -9.21 -79.61 22.57
C LYS A 212 -9.14 -78.74 21.32
N GLU A 213 -9.44 -79.32 20.17
CA GLU A 213 -9.44 -78.60 18.90
C GLU A 213 -10.58 -77.57 18.83
N ALA A 214 -11.77 -77.89 19.33
CA ALA A 214 -12.88 -76.94 19.44
C ALA A 214 -12.54 -75.74 20.36
N ILE A 215 -11.91 -75.98 21.51
CA ILE A 215 -11.46 -74.91 22.42
C ILE A 215 -10.38 -74.06 21.74
N ARG A 216 -9.44 -74.68 21.00
CA ARG A 216 -8.40 -73.97 20.26
C ARG A 216 -9.00 -73.05 19.18
N GLN A 217 -9.99 -73.53 18.43
CA GLN A 217 -10.67 -72.74 17.40
C GLN A 217 -11.47 -71.58 18.00
N ALA A 218 -12.21 -71.82 19.09
CA ALA A 218 -12.94 -70.78 19.80
C ALA A 218 -12.02 -69.69 20.35
N LYS A 219 -10.88 -70.08 20.95
CA LYS A 219 -9.86 -69.14 21.43
C LYS A 219 -9.30 -68.31 20.27
N LYS A 220 -8.92 -68.94 19.17
CA LYS A 220 -8.38 -68.24 18.00
C LYS A 220 -9.37 -67.21 17.45
N ALA A 221 -10.64 -67.57 17.29
CA ALA A 221 -11.68 -66.66 16.81
C ALA A 221 -11.86 -65.44 17.73
N LEU A 222 -11.81 -65.62 19.05
CA LEU A 222 -11.89 -64.51 20.00
C LEU A 222 -10.63 -63.62 19.96
N THR A 223 -9.44 -64.21 19.82
CA THR A 223 -8.19 -63.45 19.65
C THR A 223 -8.22 -62.63 18.36
N ASP A 224 -8.63 -63.21 17.24
CA ASP A 224 -8.73 -62.49 15.96
C ASP A 224 -9.73 -61.32 16.02
N ILE A 225 -10.83 -61.49 16.77
CA ILE A 225 -11.80 -60.41 17.02
C ILE A 225 -11.19 -59.33 17.91
N LYS A 226 -10.49 -59.72 18.98
CA LYS A 226 -9.82 -58.77 19.89
C LYS A 226 -8.81 -57.90 19.16
N THR A 227 -7.94 -58.49 18.32
CA THR A 227 -6.96 -57.73 17.54
C THR A 227 -7.61 -56.70 16.63
N LYS A 228 -8.76 -57.02 16.01
CA LYS A 228 -9.53 -56.02 15.23
C LYS A 228 -10.06 -54.88 16.08
N PHE A 229 -10.48 -55.14 17.32
CA PHE A 229 -10.91 -54.09 18.24
C PHE A 229 -9.74 -53.25 18.75
N GLU A 230 -8.58 -53.86 19.02
CA GLU A 230 -7.34 -53.15 19.37
C GLU A 230 -6.86 -52.26 18.21
N GLU A 231 -6.90 -52.75 16.96
CA GLU A 231 -6.59 -51.94 15.77
C GLU A 231 -7.59 -50.78 15.59
N LEU A 232 -8.86 -50.97 15.96
CA LEU A 232 -9.86 -49.91 15.93
C LEU A 232 -9.57 -48.88 17.02
N ASP A 233 -9.32 -49.32 18.25
CA ASP A 233 -8.96 -48.45 19.37
C ASP A 233 -7.70 -47.64 19.10
N GLU A 234 -6.67 -48.25 18.51
CA GLU A 234 -5.46 -47.56 18.05
C GLU A 234 -5.78 -46.53 16.94
N LYS A 235 -6.68 -46.86 16.00
CA LYS A 235 -7.13 -45.92 14.96
C LYS A 235 -7.96 -44.76 15.49
N TYR A 236 -8.77 -44.96 16.53
CA TYR A 236 -9.52 -43.88 17.19
C TYR A 236 -8.58 -43.03 18.07
N SER A 237 -7.66 -43.66 18.80
CA SER A 237 -6.63 -43.01 19.61
C SER A 237 -5.65 -42.17 18.77
N SER A 238 -5.30 -42.64 17.58
CA SER A 238 -4.42 -41.94 16.62
C SER A 238 -5.16 -41.02 15.64
N GLY A 239 -6.49 -41.02 15.64
CA GLY A 239 -7.31 -40.22 14.73
C GLY A 239 -7.33 -40.67 13.27
N SER A 240 -6.87 -41.89 12.95
CA SER A 240 -6.70 -42.40 11.57
C SER A 240 -7.94 -43.07 10.96
N PHE A 241 -9.06 -43.20 11.69
CA PHE A 241 -10.26 -43.86 11.18
C PHE A 241 -11.06 -42.97 10.20
N LYS A 242 -10.78 -43.13 8.90
CA LYS A 242 -11.51 -42.64 7.71
C LYS A 242 -12.51 -41.49 7.95
N GLY A 243 -11.92 -40.36 8.26
CA GLY A 243 -12.53 -39.04 8.37
C GLY A 243 -11.46 -38.03 8.74
N PHE A 244 -10.39 -38.00 7.92
CA PHE A 244 -9.07 -37.34 8.09
C PHE A 244 -7.96 -38.23 8.66
N ALA A 245 -7.01 -38.62 7.81
CA ALA A 245 -5.82 -39.37 8.20
C ALA A 245 -4.51 -38.60 7.95
N THR A 246 -4.59 -37.31 7.58
CA THR A 246 -3.41 -36.47 7.41
C THR A 246 -3.33 -35.53 8.60
N PRO A 247 -2.35 -35.69 9.51
CA PRO A 247 -2.11 -34.74 10.58
C PRO A 247 -2.06 -33.31 10.01
N LEU A 248 -2.61 -32.32 10.74
CA LEU A 248 -2.59 -30.92 10.28
C LEU A 248 -1.17 -30.47 9.91
N SER A 249 -0.16 -30.93 10.66
CA SER A 249 1.25 -30.68 10.37
C SER A 249 1.71 -31.19 8.99
N GLU A 250 1.12 -32.28 8.50
CA GLU A 250 1.42 -32.84 7.18
C GLU A 250 0.66 -32.12 6.07
N ILE A 251 -0.56 -31.61 6.35
CA ILE A 251 -1.29 -30.73 5.43
C ILE A 251 -0.54 -29.42 5.25
N ASP A 252 -0.09 -28.80 6.34
CA ASP A 252 0.70 -27.56 6.32
C ASP A 252 2.02 -27.75 5.56
N LYS A 253 2.74 -28.83 5.85
CA LYS A 253 3.99 -29.16 5.14
C LYS A 253 3.75 -29.36 3.64
N SER A 254 2.68 -30.06 3.27
CA SER A 254 2.33 -30.30 1.87
C SER A 254 1.87 -29.03 1.16
N PHE A 255 1.22 -28.10 1.88
CA PHE A 255 0.81 -26.82 1.34
C PHE A 255 1.99 -25.88 1.09
N GLU A 256 2.95 -25.83 2.01
CA GLU A 256 4.19 -25.06 1.83
C GLU A 256 5.04 -25.63 0.69
N GLU A 257 5.10 -26.95 0.53
CA GLU A 257 5.75 -27.61 -0.61
C GLU A 257 5.09 -27.21 -1.94
N LEU A 258 3.75 -27.18 -2.00
CA LEU A 258 3.03 -26.75 -3.20
C LEU A 258 3.36 -25.30 -3.58
N LYS A 259 3.35 -24.38 -2.62
CA LYS A 259 3.71 -22.97 -2.85
C LYS A 259 5.14 -22.83 -3.34
N SER A 260 6.08 -23.58 -2.74
CA SER A 260 7.49 -23.56 -3.11
C SER A 260 7.70 -24.04 -4.55
N GLN A 261 7.07 -25.16 -4.93
CA GLN A 261 7.16 -25.68 -6.30
C GLN A 261 6.53 -24.72 -7.31
N TYR A 262 5.36 -24.15 -7.01
CA TYR A 262 4.74 -23.15 -7.89
C TYR A 262 5.64 -21.93 -8.11
N LEU A 263 6.27 -21.41 -7.05
CA LEU A 263 7.17 -20.26 -7.16
C LEU A 263 8.38 -20.55 -8.06
N GLN A 264 9.02 -21.71 -7.90
CA GLN A 264 10.14 -22.15 -8.74
C GLN A 264 9.74 -22.23 -10.23
N ILE A 265 8.57 -22.78 -10.51
CA ILE A 265 8.03 -22.90 -11.86
C ILE A 265 7.73 -21.50 -12.43
N ASN A 266 7.10 -20.63 -11.64
CA ASN A 266 6.75 -19.28 -12.07
C ASN A 266 8.00 -18.41 -12.32
N GLU A 267 9.04 -18.55 -11.51
CA GLU A 267 10.35 -17.91 -11.74
C GLU A 267 11.01 -18.36 -13.04
N HIS A 268 10.95 -19.66 -13.38
CA HIS A 268 11.47 -20.18 -14.65
C HIS A 268 10.81 -19.51 -15.88
N PHE A 269 9.55 -19.09 -15.76
CA PHE A 269 8.81 -18.40 -16.81
C PHE A 269 8.89 -16.86 -16.73
N SER A 270 9.47 -16.31 -15.67
CA SER A 270 9.47 -14.86 -15.41
C SER A 270 10.39 -14.06 -16.35
N SER A 271 11.23 -14.72 -17.14
CA SER A 271 12.08 -14.10 -18.17
C SER A 271 11.42 -13.96 -19.55
N GLU A 272 10.23 -14.51 -19.76
CA GLU A 272 9.53 -14.47 -21.06
C GLU A 272 8.40 -13.42 -21.06
N GLU A 273 8.50 -12.40 -21.91
CA GLU A 273 7.53 -11.29 -22.01
C GLU A 273 6.12 -11.70 -22.53
N ASN A 274 5.97 -12.90 -23.10
CA ASN A 274 4.68 -13.41 -23.60
C ASN A 274 4.62 -14.95 -23.54
N LEU A 275 4.05 -15.47 -22.45
CA LEU A 275 3.84 -16.91 -22.28
C LEU A 275 2.74 -17.42 -23.24
N PRO A 276 2.91 -18.61 -23.83
CA PRO A 276 1.86 -19.25 -24.61
C PRO A 276 0.55 -19.38 -23.80
N PRO A 277 -0.64 -19.21 -24.41
CA PRO A 277 -1.92 -19.28 -23.70
C PRO A 277 -2.11 -20.59 -22.91
N SER A 278 -1.65 -21.71 -23.45
CA SER A 278 -1.73 -23.02 -22.80
C SER A 278 -0.88 -23.10 -21.53
N VAL A 279 0.29 -22.44 -21.50
CA VAL A 279 1.18 -22.39 -20.33
C VAL A 279 0.61 -21.45 -19.28
N SER A 280 0.07 -20.30 -19.70
CA SER A 280 -0.62 -19.36 -18.81
C SER A 280 -1.85 -19.99 -18.15
N GLN A 281 -2.66 -20.73 -18.90
CA GLN A 281 -3.83 -21.45 -18.38
C GLN A 281 -3.43 -22.56 -17.40
N TRP A 282 -2.32 -23.25 -17.68
CA TRP A 282 -1.78 -24.30 -16.83
C TRP A 282 -1.23 -23.73 -15.51
N LEU A 283 -0.46 -22.63 -15.54
CA LEU A 283 -0.01 -21.92 -14.33
C LEU A 283 -1.21 -21.42 -13.50
N GLY A 284 -2.22 -20.87 -14.16
CA GLY A 284 -3.47 -20.45 -13.52
C GLY A 284 -4.20 -21.59 -12.82
N SER A 285 -4.08 -22.83 -13.31
CA SER A 285 -4.69 -24.01 -12.67
C SER A 285 -3.99 -24.40 -11.36
N ILE A 286 -2.67 -24.19 -11.28
CA ILE A 286 -1.89 -24.41 -10.04
C ILE A 286 -2.21 -23.29 -9.04
N GLU A 287 -2.26 -22.05 -9.50
CA GLU A 287 -2.61 -20.89 -8.69
C GLU A 287 -4.04 -21.01 -8.11
N GLU A 288 -5.00 -21.47 -8.92
CA GLU A 288 -6.35 -21.78 -8.47
C GLU A 288 -6.36 -22.89 -7.39
N SER A 289 -5.54 -23.93 -7.56
CA SER A 289 -5.38 -24.99 -6.56
C SER A 289 -4.82 -24.46 -5.24
N ILE A 290 -3.83 -23.54 -5.28
CA ILE A 290 -3.27 -22.88 -4.10
C ILE A 290 -4.31 -21.98 -3.42
N ASN A 291 -5.03 -21.17 -4.19
CA ASN A 291 -6.07 -20.28 -3.67
C ASN A 291 -7.23 -21.05 -3.05
N ASN A 292 -7.65 -22.15 -3.67
CA ASN A 292 -8.68 -23.03 -3.13
C ASN A 292 -8.19 -23.74 -1.87
N ALA A 293 -6.96 -24.26 -1.86
CA ALA A 293 -6.35 -24.84 -0.67
C ALA A 293 -6.30 -23.84 0.50
N ASP A 294 -5.83 -22.61 0.26
CA ASP A 294 -5.78 -21.54 1.26
C ASP A 294 -7.17 -21.19 1.79
N LYS A 295 -8.16 -21.06 0.89
CA LYS A 295 -9.56 -20.83 1.23
C LYS A 295 -10.13 -21.92 2.13
N TYR A 296 -9.89 -23.19 1.79
CA TYR A 296 -10.40 -24.33 2.55
C TYR A 296 -9.65 -24.51 3.88
N ILE A 297 -8.35 -24.23 3.96
CA ILE A 297 -7.59 -24.16 5.22
C ILE A 297 -8.19 -23.09 6.15
N LYS A 298 -8.42 -21.88 5.62
CA LYS A 298 -9.05 -20.78 6.37
C LYS A 298 -10.48 -21.08 6.80
N SER A 299 -11.18 -21.94 6.05
CA SER A 299 -12.56 -22.38 6.32
C SER A 299 -12.62 -23.66 7.16
N TRP A 300 -11.48 -24.19 7.62
CA TRP A 300 -11.37 -25.45 8.38
C TRP A 300 -11.90 -26.69 7.65
N GLU A 301 -12.01 -26.62 6.32
CA GLU A 301 -12.40 -27.71 5.44
C GLU A 301 -11.15 -28.46 4.94
N PHE A 302 -10.35 -29.00 5.86
CA PHE A 302 -9.02 -29.51 5.56
C PHE A 302 -8.98 -30.65 4.51
N SER A 303 -10.11 -31.29 4.19
CA SER A 303 -10.22 -32.43 3.29
C SER A 303 -10.26 -31.92 1.87
N GLU A 304 -11.03 -30.86 1.65
CA GLU A 304 -11.06 -30.14 0.39
C GLU A 304 -9.76 -29.36 0.22
N ALA A 305 -9.17 -28.82 1.29
CA ALA A 305 -7.81 -28.26 1.24
C ALA A 305 -6.78 -29.29 0.77
N TYR A 306 -6.72 -30.45 1.43
CA TYR A 306 -5.76 -31.49 1.10
C TYR A 306 -5.95 -32.03 -0.33
N ARG A 307 -7.18 -32.17 -0.81
CA ARG A 307 -7.46 -32.53 -2.21
C ARG A 307 -6.89 -31.52 -3.20
N ASN A 308 -7.10 -30.23 -2.95
CA ASN A 308 -6.57 -29.17 -3.80
C ASN A 308 -5.03 -29.13 -3.74
N ILE A 309 -4.43 -29.38 -2.57
CA ILE A 309 -2.98 -29.47 -2.41
C ILE A 309 -2.40 -30.62 -3.24
N VAL A 310 -2.99 -31.83 -3.14
CA VAL A 310 -2.54 -33.00 -3.89
C VAL A 310 -2.71 -32.80 -5.39
N TRP A 311 -3.82 -32.19 -5.82
CA TRP A 311 -4.06 -31.86 -7.23
C TRP A 311 -3.03 -30.86 -7.78
N GLY A 312 -2.76 -29.79 -7.03
CA GLY A 312 -1.74 -28.80 -7.38
C GLY A 312 -0.35 -29.43 -7.48
N LEU A 313 0.04 -30.26 -6.51
CA LEU A 313 1.34 -30.94 -6.49
C LEU A 313 1.48 -31.92 -7.66
N SER A 314 0.41 -32.64 -8.01
CA SER A 314 0.41 -33.51 -9.20
C SER A 314 0.60 -32.69 -10.49
N THR A 315 0.02 -31.50 -10.54
CA THR A 315 0.14 -30.60 -11.68
C THR A 315 1.58 -30.07 -11.80
N CYS A 316 2.21 -29.67 -10.69
CA CYS A 316 3.63 -29.30 -10.65
C CYS A 316 4.56 -30.45 -11.10
N LYS A 317 4.30 -31.68 -10.64
CA LYS A 317 5.09 -32.87 -11.03
C LYS A 317 5.03 -33.13 -12.54
N ASN A 318 3.88 -32.91 -13.17
CA ASN A 318 3.75 -33.06 -14.62
C ASN A 318 4.68 -32.12 -15.38
N TYR A 319 4.94 -30.92 -14.85
CA TYR A 319 5.90 -29.99 -15.45
C TYR A 319 7.35 -30.39 -15.26
N VAL A 320 7.72 -30.86 -14.06
CA VAL A 320 9.05 -31.42 -13.84
C VAL A 320 9.32 -32.56 -14.82
N LEU A 321 8.35 -33.47 -14.97
CA LEU A 321 8.44 -34.56 -15.95
C LEU A 321 8.55 -34.06 -17.39
N LEU A 322 7.81 -33.01 -17.74
CA LEU A 322 7.83 -32.43 -19.08
C LEU A 322 9.15 -31.72 -19.37
N LEU A 323 9.74 -31.03 -18.40
CA LEU A 323 11.10 -30.48 -18.49
C LEU A 323 12.14 -31.58 -18.64
N THR A 324 12.05 -32.67 -17.87
CA THR A 324 12.94 -33.82 -18.00
C THR A 324 12.87 -34.40 -19.41
N ILE A 325 11.65 -34.68 -19.89
CA ILE A 325 11.43 -35.21 -21.25
C ILE A 325 11.95 -34.23 -22.31
N LEU A 326 11.65 -32.93 -22.20
CA LEU A 326 12.15 -31.93 -23.16
C LEU A 326 13.67 -31.81 -23.13
N ASN A 327 14.30 -31.94 -21.97
CA ASN A 327 15.75 -31.96 -21.83
C ASN A 327 16.36 -33.22 -22.47
N ASP A 328 15.72 -34.38 -22.29
CA ASP A 328 16.10 -35.66 -22.91
C ASP A 328 15.98 -35.59 -24.45
N PHE A 329 15.00 -34.85 -24.98
CA PHE A 329 14.83 -34.62 -26.42
C PHE A 329 15.73 -33.52 -27.00
N ALA A 330 16.01 -32.46 -26.22
CA ALA A 330 16.87 -31.35 -26.65
C ALA A 330 18.36 -31.75 -26.66
N ASN A 331 18.75 -32.69 -25.80
CA ASN A 331 20.09 -33.30 -25.78
C ASN A 331 19.99 -34.83 -25.95
N PRO A 332 19.74 -35.34 -27.17
CA PRO A 332 19.56 -36.77 -27.41
C PRO A 332 20.88 -37.57 -27.40
N GLY A 333 21.83 -37.22 -26.54
CA GLY A 333 23.18 -37.78 -26.56
C GLY A 333 24.03 -37.62 -25.30
N THR A 334 23.47 -37.19 -24.18
CA THR A 334 24.18 -37.22 -22.89
C THR A 334 23.35 -37.97 -21.87
N GLU A 335 23.44 -39.29 -21.95
CA GLU A 335 23.26 -40.16 -20.80
C GLU A 335 24.31 -39.79 -19.75
N ASP A 336 23.94 -38.99 -18.74
CA ASP A 336 24.56 -39.12 -17.43
C ASP A 336 23.88 -40.30 -16.73
N ILE A 337 24.42 -41.49 -16.98
CA ILE A 337 24.20 -42.66 -16.13
C ILE A 337 24.87 -42.34 -14.78
N PRO A 338 24.14 -42.36 -13.65
CA PRO A 338 24.75 -42.75 -12.39
C PRO A 338 25.24 -44.18 -12.59
N GLN A 339 26.57 -44.33 -12.66
CA GLN A 339 27.29 -45.57 -12.96
C GLN A 339 26.66 -46.82 -12.33
N ASN A 340 26.07 -47.69 -13.17
CA ASN A 340 26.23 -49.16 -13.22
C ASN A 340 25.01 -49.80 -13.89
N GLU A 341 25.21 -50.42 -15.07
CA GLU A 341 24.65 -51.71 -15.53
C GLU A 341 24.67 -51.78 -17.07
N GLU A 342 25.85 -52.09 -17.63
CA GLU A 342 25.90 -52.84 -18.88
C GLU A 342 25.61 -54.32 -18.57
N ASP A 343 24.74 -54.92 -19.39
CA ASP A 343 24.63 -56.36 -19.70
C ASP A 343 23.84 -57.31 -18.76
N ASP A 344 22.58 -57.01 -18.41
CA ASP A 344 21.67 -58.01 -17.84
C ASP A 344 20.35 -58.13 -18.66
N PHE A 345 20.43 -58.75 -19.84
CA PHE A 345 19.23 -59.41 -20.38
C PHE A 345 19.04 -60.74 -19.65
N GLU A 346 18.35 -60.70 -18.52
CA GLU A 346 18.04 -61.93 -17.80
C GLU A 346 17.02 -62.76 -18.58
N ASP A 347 17.43 -63.97 -18.97
CA ASP A 347 16.55 -64.91 -19.65
C ASP A 347 15.59 -65.55 -18.65
N TRP A 348 14.30 -65.25 -18.77
CA TRP A 348 13.28 -65.76 -17.84
C TRP A 348 13.21 -67.29 -17.80
N TYR A 349 13.62 -67.96 -18.89
CA TYR A 349 13.73 -69.42 -18.91
C TYR A 349 14.87 -69.93 -18.04
N ASP A 350 16.01 -69.22 -18.02
CA ASP A 350 17.17 -69.57 -17.20
C ASP A 350 16.89 -69.27 -15.71
N ILE A 351 16.16 -68.20 -15.39
CA ILE A 351 15.73 -67.87 -14.01
C ILE A 351 14.81 -68.95 -13.43
N LEU A 352 13.95 -69.56 -14.24
CA LEU A 352 13.12 -70.69 -13.83
C LEU A 352 13.79 -72.06 -14.02
N GLU A 353 15.03 -72.10 -14.52
CA GLU A 353 15.80 -73.31 -14.85
C GLU A 353 15.02 -74.30 -15.75
N VAL A 354 14.31 -73.79 -16.77
CA VAL A 354 13.51 -74.58 -17.71
C VAL A 354 13.90 -74.33 -19.15
N GLU A 355 13.74 -75.33 -20.02
CA GLU A 355 14.01 -75.15 -21.46
C GLU A 355 12.96 -74.27 -22.14
N SER A 356 13.33 -73.61 -23.24
CA SER A 356 12.44 -72.64 -23.91
C SER A 356 11.20 -73.27 -24.56
N ASP A 357 11.20 -74.58 -24.78
CA ASP A 357 10.06 -75.36 -25.26
C ASP A 357 9.20 -75.93 -24.12
N ALA A 358 9.52 -75.60 -22.85
CA ALA A 358 8.81 -76.14 -21.70
C ALA A 358 7.32 -75.80 -21.74
N ASP A 359 6.49 -76.82 -21.54
CA ASP A 359 5.04 -76.66 -21.41
C ASP A 359 4.66 -75.94 -20.11
N GLU A 360 3.49 -75.31 -20.09
CA GLU A 360 2.99 -74.51 -18.94
C GLU A 360 3.00 -75.31 -17.62
N LYS A 361 2.75 -76.62 -17.68
CA LYS A 361 2.80 -77.51 -16.50
C LYS A 361 4.20 -77.62 -15.91
N VAL A 362 5.24 -77.61 -16.75
CA VAL A 362 6.65 -77.67 -16.34
C VAL A 362 7.07 -76.34 -15.73
N ILE A 363 6.73 -75.22 -16.39
CA ILE A 363 6.99 -73.85 -15.91
C ILE A 363 6.35 -73.61 -14.54
N LYS A 364 5.08 -74.02 -14.37
CA LYS A 364 4.36 -73.90 -13.11
C LYS A 364 4.94 -74.77 -11.99
N LYS A 365 5.49 -75.93 -12.33
CA LYS A 365 6.17 -76.80 -11.37
C LYS A 365 7.50 -76.18 -10.92
N ALA A 366 8.32 -75.72 -11.87
CA ALA A 366 9.59 -75.07 -11.61
C ALA A 366 9.43 -73.82 -10.74
N TYR A 367 8.45 -72.96 -11.06
CA TYR A 367 8.12 -71.81 -10.23
C TYR A 367 7.78 -72.21 -8.78
N ARG A 368 6.95 -73.24 -8.57
CA ARG A 368 6.59 -73.68 -7.22
C ARG A 368 7.77 -74.20 -6.42
N ASP A 369 8.69 -74.90 -7.09
CA ASP A 369 9.87 -75.46 -6.44
C ASP A 369 10.90 -74.35 -6.11
N ALA A 370 11.11 -73.40 -7.03
CA ALA A 370 11.97 -72.22 -6.82
C ALA A 370 11.39 -71.24 -5.78
N ALA A 371 10.09 -70.96 -5.82
CA ALA A 371 9.40 -70.12 -4.86
C ALA A 371 9.46 -70.69 -3.44
N LYS A 372 9.36 -72.01 -3.27
CA LYS A 372 9.54 -72.67 -1.96
C LYS A 372 10.98 -72.63 -1.48
N LYS A 373 11.96 -72.67 -2.39
CA LYS A 373 13.40 -72.60 -2.07
C LYS A 373 13.80 -71.19 -1.63
N HIS A 374 13.22 -70.16 -2.24
CA HIS A 374 13.55 -68.76 -1.98
C HIS A 374 12.53 -68.00 -1.11
N HIS A 375 11.53 -68.70 -0.55
CA HIS A 375 10.49 -68.08 0.27
C HIS A 375 11.07 -67.34 1.49
N PRO A 376 10.67 -66.09 1.77
CA PRO A 376 11.24 -65.27 2.84
C PRO A 376 11.09 -65.90 4.23
N ASP A 377 9.98 -66.62 4.45
CA ASP A 377 9.68 -67.33 5.71
C ASP A 377 10.63 -68.50 6.01
N LYS A 378 11.21 -69.13 4.97
CA LYS A 378 12.14 -70.25 5.15
C LYS A 378 13.60 -69.80 5.21
N ASN A 379 13.89 -68.60 4.73
CA ASN A 379 15.23 -68.03 4.62
C ASN A 379 15.42 -66.79 5.53
N ASN A 380 14.60 -66.66 6.59
CA ASN A 380 14.70 -65.64 7.65
C ASN A 380 14.90 -64.19 7.13
N GLY A 381 14.27 -63.82 6.02
CA GLY A 381 14.35 -62.47 5.46
C GLY A 381 15.71 -62.09 4.84
N ASP A 382 16.51 -63.07 4.41
CA ASP A 382 17.71 -62.82 3.62
C ASP A 382 17.37 -62.05 2.32
N LYS A 383 17.99 -60.87 2.16
CA LYS A 383 17.72 -59.94 1.05
C LYS A 383 18.05 -60.54 -0.31
N GLU A 384 19.05 -61.43 -0.40
CA GLU A 384 19.41 -62.08 -1.65
C GLU A 384 18.33 -63.10 -2.09
N SER A 385 17.82 -63.87 -1.13
CA SER A 385 16.70 -64.79 -1.34
C SER A 385 15.40 -64.06 -1.69
N GLU A 386 15.14 -62.90 -1.10
CA GLU A 386 14.00 -62.05 -1.44
C GLU A 386 14.10 -61.50 -2.88
N GLY A 387 15.30 -61.06 -3.30
CA GLY A 387 15.55 -60.63 -4.67
C GLY A 387 15.32 -61.75 -5.69
N LYS A 388 15.85 -62.95 -5.42
CA LYS A 388 15.64 -64.14 -6.26
C LYS A 388 14.17 -64.57 -6.30
N PHE A 389 13.44 -64.45 -5.20
CA PHE A 389 12.01 -64.75 -5.14
C PHE A 389 11.20 -63.80 -6.03
N LYS A 390 11.51 -62.50 -6.02
CA LYS A 390 10.86 -61.51 -6.90
C LYS A 390 11.12 -61.81 -8.37
N LYS A 391 12.38 -62.06 -8.75
CA LYS A 391 12.74 -62.42 -10.13
C LYS A 391 12.07 -63.71 -10.61
N VAL A 392 11.98 -64.73 -9.76
CA VAL A 392 11.26 -65.99 -10.07
C VAL A 392 9.75 -65.77 -10.24
N ALA A 393 9.15 -64.86 -9.47
CA ALA A 393 7.74 -64.50 -9.62
C ALA A 393 7.47 -63.74 -10.92
N GLU A 394 8.33 -62.78 -11.27
CA GLU A 394 8.26 -62.03 -12.52
C GLU A 394 8.45 -62.94 -13.73
N ALA A 395 9.43 -63.86 -13.69
CA ALA A 395 9.65 -64.84 -14.74
C ALA A 395 8.42 -65.74 -14.97
N TYR A 396 7.77 -66.20 -13.89
CA TYR A 396 6.56 -67.00 -14.00
C TYR A 396 5.38 -66.19 -14.56
N GLU A 397 5.23 -64.93 -14.18
CA GLU A 397 4.15 -64.09 -14.69
C GLU A 397 4.25 -63.88 -16.21
N ILE A 398 5.47 -63.70 -16.73
CA ILE A 398 5.70 -63.53 -18.16
C ILE A 398 5.58 -64.86 -18.91
N LEU A 399 6.13 -65.96 -18.38
CA LEU A 399 6.17 -67.24 -19.09
C LEU A 399 4.90 -68.09 -18.95
N SER A 400 4.06 -67.83 -17.95
CA SER A 400 2.79 -68.55 -17.78
C SER A 400 1.67 -68.02 -18.67
N ASP A 401 1.75 -66.76 -19.10
CA ASP A 401 0.79 -66.15 -20.01
C ASP A 401 1.25 -66.35 -21.48
N PRO A 402 0.47 -67.02 -22.34
CA PRO A 402 0.86 -67.30 -23.72
C PRO A 402 1.16 -66.06 -24.56
N ASP A 403 0.49 -64.93 -24.30
CA ASP A 403 0.66 -63.71 -25.09
C ASP A 403 1.90 -62.93 -24.63
N LYS A 404 2.13 -62.88 -23.31
CA LYS A 404 3.37 -62.29 -22.76
C LYS A 404 4.60 -63.14 -23.10
N ARG A 405 4.49 -64.47 -23.07
CA ARG A 405 5.55 -65.40 -23.47
C ARG A 405 5.95 -65.21 -24.93
N LYS A 406 4.98 -65.09 -25.85
CA LYS A 406 5.26 -64.82 -27.27
C LYS A 406 6.00 -63.50 -27.48
N ALA A 407 5.58 -62.42 -26.81
CA ALA A 407 6.24 -61.12 -26.91
C ALA A 407 7.68 -61.16 -26.37
N PHE A 408 7.89 -61.91 -25.27
CA PHE A 408 9.22 -62.14 -24.73
C PHE A 408 10.10 -62.99 -25.67
N ASP A 409 9.56 -64.07 -26.23
CA ASP A 409 10.26 -64.95 -27.17
C ASP A 409 10.65 -64.19 -28.45
N GLU A 410 9.79 -63.30 -28.95
CA GLU A 410 10.08 -62.45 -30.10
C GLU A 410 11.24 -61.48 -29.80
N LYS A 411 11.22 -60.82 -28.63
CA LYS A 411 12.32 -59.94 -28.18
C LYS A 411 13.62 -60.72 -27.96
N ARG A 412 13.55 -61.93 -27.40
CA ARG A 412 14.68 -62.84 -27.17
C ARG A 412 15.29 -63.32 -28.49
N ASN A 413 14.46 -63.71 -29.46
CA ASN A 413 14.91 -64.17 -30.77
C ASN A 413 15.53 -63.03 -31.60
N ASN A 414 14.94 -61.83 -31.56
CA ASN A 414 15.49 -60.64 -32.23
C ASN A 414 16.86 -60.22 -31.65
N ARG A 415 17.12 -60.49 -30.36
CA ARG A 415 18.45 -60.31 -29.76
C ARG A 415 19.44 -61.40 -30.18
N LYS A 416 19.01 -62.65 -30.29
CA LYS A 416 19.85 -63.76 -30.79
C LYS A 416 20.24 -63.62 -32.27
N GLN A 417 19.48 -62.86 -33.07
CA GLN A 417 19.80 -62.54 -34.47
C GLN A 417 20.73 -61.32 -34.64
N LYS A 418 20.91 -60.52 -33.59
CA LYS A 418 21.76 -59.31 -33.57
C LYS A 418 23.16 -59.55 -32.98
N LYS A 419 23.38 -60.69 -32.34
CA LYS A 419 24.72 -61.24 -32.02
C LYS A 419 25.10 -62.21 -33.13
#